data_AF-A0A482X1N4-F1
#
_entry.id   AF-A0A482X1N4-F1
#
_cell.length_a   1.000
_cell.length_b   1.000
_cell.length_c   1.000
_cell.angle_alpha   90.00
_cell.angle_beta   90.00
_cell.angle_gamma   90.00
#
_symmetry.space_group_name_H-M   'P 1'
#
loop_
_entity.id
_entity.type
_entity.pdbx_description
1 polymer ?
#
loop_
_entity_poly.entity_id
_entity_poly.type
_entity_poly.pdbx_seq_one_letter_code
_entity_poly.pdbx_strand_id
1 'polypeptide(L)'
;MAEAISDDRGGILLNIFYEIIGSPLNLLLVGVITILVYTIFKRRQQHYLEPVKEPELPKLKKDFTNEELKKYDGTGPDGRILIAVDGKVFDVTRGKNFYGPGE
;
A
#
# COMPACT_ATOMS: atom_id res chain seq x y z
N MET A 1 -15.09 -34.94 36.37
CA MET A 1 -13.71 -34.49 36.65
C MET A 1 -13.23 -33.53 35.55
N ALA A 2 -13.84 -32.33 35.42
CA ALA A 2 -13.53 -31.41 34.31
C ALA A 2 -13.51 -29.93 34.71
N GLU A 3 -13.34 -29.60 35.99
CA GLU A 3 -13.50 -28.21 36.49
C GLU A 3 -12.21 -27.58 37.04
N ALA A 4 -11.10 -28.31 37.08
CA ALA A 4 -9.85 -27.83 37.70
C ALA A 4 -8.86 -27.13 36.73
N ILE A 5 -9.18 -27.05 35.43
CA ILE A 5 -8.23 -26.54 34.40
C ILE A 5 -8.51 -25.07 34.04
N SER A 6 -9.71 -24.56 34.30
CA SER A 6 -10.10 -23.19 33.94
C SER A 6 -9.69 -22.12 34.96
N ASP A 7 -9.62 -22.47 36.25
CA ASP A 7 -9.36 -21.50 37.34
C ASP A 7 -7.87 -21.11 37.43
N ASP A 8 -6.98 -22.07 37.19
CA ASP A 8 -5.52 -21.88 37.20
C ASP A 8 -5.04 -20.88 36.14
N ARG A 9 -5.67 -20.88 34.95
CA ARG A 9 -5.35 -19.93 33.87
C ARG A 9 -5.70 -18.49 34.23
N GLY A 10 -6.77 -18.28 34.98
CA GLY A 10 -7.16 -16.95 35.47
C GLY A 10 -6.08 -16.38 36.40
N GLY A 11 -5.62 -17.18 37.35
CA GLY A 11 -4.53 -16.81 38.26
C GLY A 11 -3.21 -16.53 37.55
N ILE A 12 -2.84 -17.36 36.58
CA ILE A 12 -1.61 -17.17 35.77
C ILE A 12 -1.66 -15.85 35.00
N LEU A 13 -2.79 -15.54 34.35
CA LEU A 13 -2.93 -14.30 33.61
C LEU A 13 -2.84 -13.07 34.53
N LEU A 14 -3.52 -13.08 35.68
CA LEU A 14 -3.49 -11.97 36.63
C LEU A 14 -2.09 -11.74 37.23
N ASN A 15 -1.35 -12.81 37.53
CA ASN A 15 0.03 -12.71 38.01
C ASN A 15 0.96 -12.11 36.94
N ILE A 16 0.83 -12.56 35.68
CA ILE A 16 1.58 -11.98 34.56
C ILE A 16 1.25 -10.50 34.38
N PHE A 17 -0.03 -10.10 34.45
CA PHE A 17 -0.42 -8.69 34.37
C PHE A 17 0.17 -7.86 35.52
N TYR A 18 0.19 -8.38 36.75
CA TYR A 18 0.75 -7.69 37.90
C TYR A 18 2.27 -7.53 37.79
N GLU A 19 3.00 -8.55 37.32
CA GLU A 19 4.45 -8.48 37.08
C GLU A 19 4.82 -7.52 35.94
N ILE A 20 3.96 -7.42 34.92
CA ILE A 20 4.14 -6.46 33.82
C ILE A 20 3.90 -5.01 34.27
N ILE A 21 2.88 -4.77 35.10
CA ILE A 21 2.51 -3.42 35.58
C ILE A 21 3.39 -2.97 36.77
N GLY A 22 3.81 -3.90 37.63
CA GLY A 22 4.58 -3.60 38.84
C GLY A 22 6.05 -3.24 38.59
N SER A 23 6.60 -3.60 37.42
CA SER A 23 7.97 -3.24 37.03
C SER A 23 7.98 -2.07 36.05
N PRO A 24 8.61 -0.92 36.38
CA PRO A 24 8.66 0.24 35.49
C PRO A 24 9.39 -0.06 34.17
N LEU A 25 10.31 -1.03 34.18
CA LEU A 25 11.04 -1.48 32.98
C LEU A 25 10.13 -2.25 32.03
N ASN A 26 9.27 -3.14 32.55
CA ASN A 26 8.34 -3.92 31.74
C ASN A 26 7.30 -3.02 31.06
N LEU A 27 6.84 -1.99 31.75
CA LEU A 27 5.91 -1.00 31.20
C LEU A 27 6.53 -0.22 30.03
N LEU A 28 7.80 0.17 30.14
CA LEU A 28 8.56 0.78 29.04
C LEU A 28 8.67 -0.20 27.86
N LEU A 29 9.04 -1.45 28.13
CA LEU A 29 9.17 -2.48 27.08
C LEU A 29 7.86 -2.71 26.33
N VAL A 30 6.73 -2.84 27.04
CA VAL A 30 5.41 -2.99 26.43
C VAL A 30 5.04 -1.76 25.60
N GLY A 31 5.36 -0.55 26.07
CA GLY A 31 5.19 0.68 25.31
C GLY A 31 5.98 0.67 24.00
N VAL A 32 7.25 0.29 24.04
CA VAL A 32 8.12 0.18 22.85
C VAL A 32 7.58 -0.88 21.88
N ILE A 33 7.19 -2.06 22.38
CA ILE A 33 6.60 -3.12 21.55
C ILE A 33 5.32 -2.62 20.88
N THR A 34 4.45 -1.94 21.63
CA THR A 34 3.19 -1.38 21.10
C THR A 34 3.47 -0.34 20.02
N ILE A 35 4.45 0.54 20.22
CA ILE A 35 4.88 1.55 19.23
C ILE A 35 5.46 0.88 17.97
N LEU A 36 6.30 -0.15 18.14
CA LEU A 36 6.88 -0.89 17.02
C LEU A 36 5.79 -1.60 16.21
N VAL A 37 4.86 -2.30 16.87
CA VAL A 37 3.72 -2.95 16.22
C VAL A 37 2.86 -1.92 15.49
N TYR A 38 2.51 -0.81 16.14
CA TYR A 38 1.76 0.29 15.52
C TYR A 38 2.48 0.83 14.28
N THR A 39 3.79 1.03 14.38
CA THR A 39 4.62 1.56 13.30
C THR A 39 4.71 0.58 12.13
N ILE A 40 4.85 -0.72 12.40
CA ILE A 40 4.92 -1.78 11.37
C ILE A 40 3.58 -1.92 10.64
N PHE A 41 2.47 -1.96 11.38
CA PHE A 41 1.14 -2.04 10.77
C PHE A 41 0.80 -0.80 9.95
N LYS A 42 1.10 0.41 10.46
CA LYS A 42 0.89 1.65 9.73
C LYS A 42 1.73 1.73 8.46
N ARG A 43 3.02 1.32 8.50
CA ARG A 43 3.88 1.26 7.31
C ARG A 43 3.34 0.30 6.25
N ARG A 44 2.76 -0.84 6.64
CA ARG A 44 2.13 -1.76 5.68
C ARG A 44 0.87 -1.18 5.03
N GLN A 45 0.08 -0.39 5.74
CA GLN A 45 -1.11 0.26 5.17
C GLN A 45 -0.78 1.43 4.22
N GLN A 46 0.38 2.09 4.38
CA GLN A 46 0.76 3.21 3.51
C GLN A 46 1.11 2.79 2.07
N HIS A 47 1.20 1.50 1.77
CA HIS A 47 1.32 0.98 0.39
C HIS A 47 -0.01 0.88 -0.36
N TYR A 48 -1.14 1.25 0.26
CA TYR A 48 -2.38 1.48 -0.47
C TYR A 48 -2.47 2.94 -0.87
N LEU A 49 -1.65 3.34 -1.84
CA LEU A 49 -2.01 4.48 -2.68
C LEU A 49 -3.32 4.03 -3.34
N GLU A 50 -4.45 4.60 -2.92
CA GLU A 50 -5.69 4.43 -3.68
C GLU A 50 -5.34 4.72 -5.13
N PRO A 51 -5.47 3.76 -6.05
CA PRO A 51 -5.32 4.09 -7.45
C PRO A 51 -6.44 5.08 -7.72
N VAL A 52 -6.07 6.35 -7.93
CA VAL A 52 -6.99 7.39 -8.38
C VAL A 52 -7.84 6.75 -9.46
N LYS A 53 -9.12 6.55 -9.16
CA LYS A 53 -10.08 5.97 -10.07
C LYS A 53 -10.40 7.05 -11.09
N GLU A 54 -9.40 7.39 -11.90
CA GLU A 54 -9.58 8.24 -13.06
C GLU A 54 -10.59 7.55 -13.99
N PRO A 55 -11.55 8.31 -14.54
CA PRO A 55 -12.58 7.76 -15.40
C PRO A 55 -11.90 6.94 -16.49
N GLU A 56 -12.29 5.67 -16.63
CA GLU A 56 -11.77 4.80 -17.68
C GLU A 56 -12.03 5.50 -19.02
N LEU A 57 -10.98 6.14 -19.54
CA LEU A 57 -11.04 6.78 -20.84
C LEU A 57 -11.42 5.67 -21.83
N PRO A 58 -12.41 5.91 -22.69
CA PRO A 58 -12.91 4.89 -23.60
C PRO A 58 -11.74 4.27 -24.33
N LYS A 59 -11.64 2.93 -24.22
CA LYS A 59 -10.54 2.15 -24.81
C LYS A 59 -10.47 2.52 -26.29
N LEU A 60 -9.43 3.26 -26.67
CA LEU A 60 -9.12 3.58 -28.06
C LEU A 60 -8.69 2.27 -28.73
N LYS A 61 -9.68 1.45 -29.12
CA LYS A 61 -9.48 0.32 -30.02
C LYS A 61 -9.33 0.89 -31.43
N LYS A 62 -8.27 1.66 -31.65
CA LYS A 62 -7.89 2.18 -32.95
C LYS A 62 -6.48 1.71 -33.23
N ASP A 63 -6.24 1.27 -34.44
CA ASP A 63 -4.90 1.00 -34.92
C ASP A 63 -4.20 2.36 -35.07
N PHE A 64 -3.11 2.54 -34.32
CA PHE A 64 -2.29 3.74 -34.41
C PHE A 64 -1.17 3.50 -35.41
N THR A 65 -1.04 4.39 -36.37
CA THR A 65 0.19 4.49 -37.15
C THR A 65 1.30 5.11 -36.30
N ASN A 66 2.57 4.88 -36.66
CA ASN A 66 3.71 5.42 -35.91
C ASN A 66 3.66 6.96 -35.78
N GLU A 67 3.14 7.64 -36.81
CA GLU A 67 2.99 9.10 -36.82
C GLU A 67 1.87 9.59 -35.89
N GLU A 68 0.78 8.83 -35.78
CA GLU A 68 -0.30 9.14 -34.84
C GLU A 68 0.14 8.87 -33.40
N LEU A 69 0.88 7.79 -33.15
CA LEU A 69 1.34 7.44 -31.80
C LEU A 69 2.32 8.47 -31.23
N LYS A 70 3.18 9.06 -32.07
CA LYS A 70 4.16 10.07 -31.68
C LYS A 70 3.54 11.34 -31.11
N LYS A 71 2.27 11.62 -31.41
CA LYS A 71 1.53 12.78 -30.87
C LYS A 71 1.17 12.61 -29.39
N TYR A 72 1.29 11.40 -28.85
CA TYR A 72 0.93 11.05 -27.48
C TYR A 72 2.17 10.77 -26.62
N ASP A 73 3.04 11.77 -26.51
CA ASP A 73 4.27 11.75 -25.70
C ASP A 73 4.12 12.44 -24.34
N GLY A 74 2.90 12.88 -23.98
CA GLY A 74 2.62 13.61 -22.75
C GLY A 74 2.81 15.12 -22.82
N THR A 75 3.25 15.68 -23.95
CA THR A 75 3.41 17.15 -24.16
C THR A 75 2.20 17.80 -24.85
N GLY A 76 1.34 16.98 -25.47
CA GLY A 76 0.16 17.45 -26.19
C GLY A 76 -0.97 17.99 -25.27
N PRO A 77 -2.02 18.59 -25.86
CA PRO A 77 -3.14 19.17 -25.12
C PRO A 77 -3.91 18.16 -24.26
N ASP A 78 -3.92 16.89 -24.67
CA ASP A 78 -4.55 15.80 -23.91
C ASP A 78 -3.64 15.26 -22.78
N GLY A 79 -2.34 15.59 -22.78
CA GLY A 79 -1.36 15.12 -21.79
C GLY A 79 -1.17 13.60 -21.73
N ARG A 80 -1.76 12.85 -22.66
CA ARG A 80 -1.70 11.38 -22.68
C ARG A 80 -0.36 10.88 -23.20
N ILE A 81 0.07 9.77 -22.62
CA ILE A 81 1.28 9.07 -22.99
C ILE A 81 0.89 7.67 -23.46
N LEU A 82 1.09 7.40 -24.75
CA LEU A 82 0.85 6.09 -25.34
C LEU A 82 2.19 5.45 -25.74
N ILE A 83 2.36 4.17 -25.40
CA ILE A 83 3.53 3.39 -25.79
C ILE A 83 3.10 2.15 -26.57
N ALA A 84 3.79 1.84 -27.65
CA ALA A 84 3.61 0.59 -28.38
C ALA A 84 4.67 -0.43 -27.95
N VAL A 85 4.24 -1.61 -27.52
CA VAL A 85 5.10 -2.76 -27.21
C VAL A 85 4.54 -3.97 -27.93
N ASP A 86 5.35 -4.63 -28.77
CA ASP A 86 4.95 -5.84 -29.53
C ASP A 86 3.66 -5.63 -30.35
N GLY A 87 3.56 -4.49 -31.05
CA GLY A 87 2.39 -4.12 -31.85
C GLY A 87 1.13 -3.78 -31.05
N LYS A 88 1.20 -3.75 -29.71
CA LYS A 88 0.09 -3.37 -28.84
C LYS A 88 0.33 -1.99 -28.25
N VAL A 89 -0.68 -1.14 -28.31
CA VAL A 89 -0.62 0.21 -27.74
C VAL A 89 -1.19 0.19 -26.32
N PHE A 90 -0.42 0.75 -25.39
CA PHE A 90 -0.76 0.88 -23.98
C PHE A 90 -0.82 2.34 -23.59
N ASP A 91 -1.86 2.70 -22.84
CA ASP A 91 -1.95 4.01 -22.19
C ASP A 91 -1.18 3.96 -20.86
N VAL A 92 -0.05 4.65 -20.83
CA VAL A 92 0.84 4.73 -19.66
C VAL A 92 0.82 6.11 -19.02
N THR A 93 -0.25 6.89 -19.26
CA THR A 93 -0.43 8.23 -18.66
C THR A 93 -0.33 8.20 -17.14
N ARG A 94 -0.77 7.10 -16.50
CA ARG A 94 -0.63 6.86 -15.04
C ARG A 94 0.82 6.85 -14.55
N GLY A 95 1.75 6.48 -15.42
CA GLY A 95 3.19 6.45 -15.16
C GLY A 95 3.90 7.70 -15.66
N LYS A 96 3.24 8.87 -15.69
CA LYS A 96 3.83 10.13 -16.19
C LYS A 96 5.20 10.45 -15.58
N ASN A 97 5.44 10.12 -14.31
CA ASN A 97 6.74 10.31 -13.67
C ASN A 97 7.87 9.46 -14.28
N PHE A 98 7.54 8.38 -14.99
CA PHE A 98 8.50 7.45 -15.59
C PHE A 98 8.53 7.54 -17.12
N TYR A 99 7.37 7.79 -17.75
CA TYR A 99 7.21 7.81 -19.22
C TYR A 99 6.96 9.22 -19.79
N GLY A 100 6.74 10.21 -18.94
CA GLY A 100 6.52 11.59 -19.35
C GLY A 100 7.81 12.28 -19.78
N PRO A 101 7.70 13.45 -20.42
CA PRO A 101 8.86 14.28 -20.76
C PRO A 101 9.65 14.57 -19.48
N GLY A 102 10.91 14.13 -19.45
CA GLY A 102 11.78 14.30 -18.29
C GLY A 102 11.94 15.78 -17.93
N GLU A 103 11.86 16.08 -16.64
CA GLU A 103 12.69 17.13 -16.04
C GLU A 103 14.03 16.51 -15.60
#